data_AF-A0AA48M662-F1
#
_entry.id   AF-A0AA48M662-F1
#
_cell.length_a   1.000
_cell.length_b   1.000
_cell.length_c   1.000
_cell.angle_alpha   90.00
_cell.angle_beta   90.00
_cell.angle_gamma   90.00
#
_symmetry.space_group_name_H-M   'P 1'
#
loop_
_entity.id
_entity.type
_entity.pdbx_description
1 polymer ?
#
loop_
_entity_poly.entity_id
_entity_poly.type
_entity_poly.pdbx_seq_one_letter_code
_entity_poly.pdbx_strand_id
1 'polypeptide(L)'
;MWLPLVGLIVGIAVGLLLDWRVPQEYSSYLSIALLAGLDTIFGGIRSYLERTFNVRIFMSGFFFNTLFAAGLAFMGGFLGIDLYLAAIVAFGVRLFNNLAVIRRIVLSRWINEQE
;
A
#
# COMPACT_ATOMS: atom_id res chain seq x y z
N MET A 1 0.37 -0.21 22.85
CA MET A 1 0.47 -0.29 21.37
C MET A 1 0.74 1.10 20.78
N TRP A 2 1.88 1.73 21.10
CA TRP A 2 2.21 3.10 20.67
C TRP A 2 3.20 3.15 19.49
N LEU A 3 3.91 2.05 19.24
CA LEU A 3 4.91 1.91 18.17
C LEU A 3 4.42 2.34 16.77
N PRO A 4 3.23 1.94 16.27
CA PRO A 4 2.75 2.39 14.97
C PRO A 4 2.50 3.90 14.91
N LEU A 5 2.01 4.49 16.01
CA LEU A 5 1.76 5.93 16.11
C LEU A 5 3.07 6.71 16.07
N VAL A 6 4.08 6.26 16.82
CA VAL A 6 5.41 6.85 16.79
C VAL A 6 6.04 6.70 15.42
N GLY A 7 5.93 5.54 14.78
CA GLY A 7 6.42 5.33 13.41
C GLY A 7 5.77 6.28 12.39
N LEU A 8 4.46 6.52 12.50
CA LEU A 8 3.76 7.47 11.64
C LEU A 8 4.23 8.91 11.87
N ILE A 9 4.31 9.34 13.13
CA ILE A 9 4.76 10.69 13.50
C ILE A 9 6.20 10.92 13.00
N VAL A 10 7.09 9.95 13.24
CA VAL A 10 8.49 10.01 12.78
C VAL A 10 8.54 10.05 11.26
N GLY A 11 7.80 9.21 10.55
CA GLY A 11 7.77 9.20 9.08
C GLY A 11 7.30 10.52 8.49
N ILE A 12 6.22 11.11 9.03
CA ILE A 12 5.71 12.42 8.62
C ILE A 12 6.74 13.51 8.91
N ALA A 13 7.29 13.53 10.13
CA ALA A 13 8.28 14.53 10.52
C ALA A 13 9.53 14.48 9.63
N VAL A 14 10.07 13.28 9.36
CA VAL A 14 11.19 13.08 8.45
C VAL A 14 10.84 13.57 7.06
N GLY A 15 9.67 13.23 6.53
CA GLY A 15 9.23 13.66 5.20
C GLY A 15 9.04 15.19 5.07
N LEU A 16 8.60 15.87 6.13
CA LEU A 16 8.44 17.33 6.14
C LEU A 16 9.75 18.08 6.38
N LEU A 17 10.68 17.50 7.14
CA LEU A 17 11.98 18.10 7.43
C LEU A 17 12.98 17.91 6.29
N LEU A 18 12.87 16.82 5.52
CA LEU A 18 13.60 16.68 4.27
C LEU A 18 12.92 17.56 3.22
N ASP A 19 13.52 18.69 2.87
CA ASP A 19 13.17 19.49 1.68
C ASP A 19 13.62 18.80 0.37
N TRP A 20 13.64 17.46 0.38
CA TRP A 20 14.06 16.63 -0.73
C TRP A 20 12.92 16.51 -1.73
N ARG A 21 12.98 17.35 -2.77
CA ARG A 21 12.07 17.25 -3.91
C ARG A 21 12.50 16.06 -4.77
N VAL A 22 11.62 15.08 -4.88
CA VAL A 22 11.84 13.94 -5.76
C VAL A 22 11.93 14.45 -7.21
N PRO A 23 13.06 14.23 -7.91
CA PRO A 23 13.19 14.61 -9.31
C PRO A 23 12.11 13.96 -10.18
N GLN A 24 11.73 14.62 -11.28
CA GLN A 24 10.70 14.13 -12.20
C GLN A 24 10.99 12.71 -12.71
N GLU A 25 12.28 12.34 -12.91
CA GLU A 25 12.64 10.99 -13.37
C GLU A 25 12.23 9.88 -12.40
N TYR A 26 12.12 10.19 -11.10
CA TYR A 26 11.75 9.22 -10.05
C TYR A 26 10.27 9.26 -9.68
N SER A 27 9.47 10.11 -10.34
CA SER A 27 8.04 10.28 -10.05
C SER A 27 7.25 8.97 -10.23
N SER A 28 7.62 8.16 -11.23
CA SER A 28 7.02 6.85 -11.50
C SER A 28 7.30 5.84 -10.37
N TYR A 29 8.54 5.81 -9.87
CA TYR A 29 8.94 4.96 -8.75
C TYR A 29 8.22 5.35 -7.46
N LEU A 30 8.13 6.66 -7.17
CA LEU A 30 7.41 7.16 -6.01
C LEU A 30 5.92 6.79 -6.06
N SER A 31 5.28 6.98 -7.21
CA SER A 31 3.86 6.67 -7.42
C SER A 31 3.56 5.19 -7.13
N ILE A 32 4.42 4.29 -7.64
CA ILE A 32 4.29 2.85 -7.40
C ILE A 32 4.53 2.49 -5.95
N ALA A 33 5.59 3.04 -5.33
CA ALA A 33 5.91 2.77 -3.94
C ALA A 33 4.76 3.19 -3.00
N LEU A 34 4.18 4.36 -3.24
CA LEU A 34 2.99 4.83 -2.51
C LEU A 34 1.82 3.85 -2.69
N LEU A 35 1.53 3.44 -3.93
CA LEU A 35 0.41 2.55 -4.21
C LEU A 35 0.59 1.15 -3.61
N ALA A 36 1.81 0.60 -3.65
CA ALA A 36 2.16 -0.68 -3.03
C ALA A 36 2.05 -0.63 -1.50
N GLY A 37 2.49 0.48 -0.89
CA GLY A 37 2.32 0.72 0.53
C GLY A 37 0.86 0.79 0.94
N LEU A 38 0.05 1.57 0.20
CA LEU A 38 -1.39 1.67 0.44
C LEU A 38 -2.10 0.32 0.29
N ASP A 39 -1.86 -0.41 -0.81
CA ASP A 39 -2.43 -1.76 -1.02
C ASP A 39 -2.15 -2.67 0.17
N THR A 40 -0.93 -2.63 0.70
CA THR A 40 -0.54 -3.43 1.87
C THR A 40 -1.29 -2.99 3.12
N ILE A 41 -1.39 -1.69 3.41
CA ILE A 41 -2.12 -1.16 4.57
C ILE A 41 -3.59 -1.61 4.51
N PHE A 42 -4.26 -1.41 3.38
CA PHE A 42 -5.66 -1.81 3.22
C PHE A 42 -5.83 -3.33 3.24
N GLY A 43 -4.91 -4.10 2.67
CA GLY A 43 -4.90 -5.57 2.80
C GLY A 43 -4.75 -6.03 4.27
N GLY A 44 -3.93 -5.33 5.06
CA GLY A 44 -3.79 -5.55 6.50
C GLY A 44 -5.09 -5.25 7.27
N ILE A 45 -5.71 -4.11 7.00
CA ILE A 45 -7.01 -3.74 7.61
C ILE A 45 -8.09 -4.77 7.25
N ARG A 46 -8.17 -5.16 5.97
CA ARG A 46 -9.12 -6.16 5.49
C ARG A 46 -8.94 -7.49 6.24
N SER A 47 -7.74 -8.05 6.25
CA SER A 47 -7.46 -9.32 6.91
C SER A 47 -7.67 -9.26 8.43
N TYR A 48 -7.43 -8.10 9.05
CA TYR A 48 -7.79 -7.86 10.45
C TYR A 48 -9.30 -7.92 10.67
N LEU A 49 -10.09 -7.25 9.82
CA LEU A 49 -11.55 -7.28 9.90
C LEU A 49 -12.12 -8.67 9.62
N GLU A 50 -11.52 -9.44 8.71
CA GLU A 50 -11.86 -10.83 8.40
C GLU A 50 -11.39 -11.83 9.47
N ARG A 51 -10.67 -11.38 10.53
CA ARG A 51 -10.06 -12.23 11.57
C ARG A 51 -9.03 -13.25 11.04
N THR A 52 -8.41 -12.95 9.90
CA THR A 52 -7.39 -13.77 9.24
C THR A 52 -6.01 -13.12 9.26
N PHE A 53 -5.84 -12.01 9.99
CA PHE A 53 -4.58 -11.26 10.04
C PHE A 53 -3.44 -12.09 10.63
N ASN A 54 -2.33 -12.15 9.88
CA ASN A 54 -1.09 -12.74 10.33
C ASN A 54 0.07 -11.77 10.03
N VAL A 55 0.78 -11.35 11.07
CA VAL A 55 1.87 -10.36 10.96
C VAL A 55 2.99 -10.84 10.05
N ARG A 56 3.30 -12.14 10.00
CA ARG A 56 4.35 -12.68 9.14
C ARG A 56 3.97 -12.58 7.68
N ILE A 57 2.72 -12.91 7.34
CA ILE A 57 2.18 -12.82 5.97
C ILE A 57 2.09 -11.35 5.53
N PHE A 58 1.62 -10.48 6.42
CA PHE A 58 1.57 -9.03 6.17
C PHE A 58 2.96 -8.46 5.89
N MET A 59 3.93 -8.74 6.76
CA MET A 59 5.30 -8.23 6.62
C MET A 59 5.99 -8.80 5.37
N SER A 60 5.85 -10.11 5.10
CA SER A 60 6.41 -10.71 3.89
C SER A 60 5.78 -10.11 2.63
N GLY A 61 4.47 -9.91 2.63
CA GLY A 61 3.74 -9.30 1.52
C GLY A 61 4.17 -7.85 1.28
N PHE A 62 4.30 -7.06 2.34
CA PHE A 62 4.77 -5.67 2.25
C PHE A 62 6.11 -5.56 1.54
N PHE A 63 7.13 -6.29 2.03
CA PHE A 63 8.47 -6.21 1.45
C PHE A 63 8.52 -6.83 0.05
N PHE A 64 7.93 -8.00 -0.15
CA PHE A 64 7.99 -8.68 -1.45
C PHE A 64 7.24 -7.90 -2.53
N ASN A 65 6.03 -7.42 -2.24
CA ASN A 65 5.24 -6.65 -3.21
C ASN A 65 5.92 -5.32 -3.53
N THR A 66 6.45 -4.62 -2.53
CA THR A 66 7.17 -3.34 -2.74
C THR A 66 8.42 -3.55 -3.57
N LEU A 67 9.23 -4.57 -3.25
CA LEU A 67 10.44 -4.90 -4.00
C LEU A 67 10.11 -5.32 -5.43
N PHE A 68 9.05 -6.12 -5.61
CA PHE A 68 8.59 -6.53 -6.94
C PHE A 68 8.12 -5.33 -7.76
N ALA A 69 7.38 -4.40 -7.15
CA ALA A 69 6.92 -3.18 -7.82
C ALA A 69 8.09 -2.29 -8.24
N ALA A 70 9.09 -2.11 -7.36
CA ALA A 70 10.32 -1.40 -7.68
C ALA A 70 11.11 -2.09 -8.80
N GLY A 71 11.17 -3.43 -8.77
CA GLY A 71 11.78 -4.25 -9.82
C GLY A 71 11.10 -4.06 -11.17
N LEU A 72 9.76 -4.05 -11.21
CA LEU A 72 9.00 -3.78 -12.45
C LEU A 72 9.26 -2.37 -12.98
N ALA A 73 9.32 -1.36 -12.11
CA ALA A 73 9.66 0.00 -12.51
C ALA A 73 11.09 0.09 -13.08
N PHE A 74 12.04 -0.57 -12.43
CA PHE A 74 13.43 -0.66 -12.89
C PHE A 74 13.56 -1.36 -14.24
N MET A 75 12.90 -2.51 -14.40
CA MET A 75 12.88 -3.25 -15.66
C MET A 75 12.22 -2.43 -16.78
N GLY A 76 11.14 -1.72 -16.49
CA GLY A 76 10.49 -0.81 -17.44
C GLY A 76 11.44 0.27 -17.93
N GLY A 77 12.15 0.92 -17.00
CA GLY A 77 13.18 1.91 -17.33
C GLY A 77 14.31 1.34 -18.19
N PHE A 78 14.79 0.13 -17.88
CA PHE A 78 15.86 -0.52 -18.65
C PHE A 78 15.43 -0.92 -20.06
N LEU A 79 14.19 -1.39 -20.21
CA LEU A 79 13.63 -1.85 -21.49
C LEU A 79 13.05 -0.70 -22.35
N GLY A 80 12.97 0.52 -21.80
CA GLY A 80 12.34 1.67 -22.47
C GLY A 80 10.82 1.53 -22.62
N ILE A 81 10.16 0.80 -21.71
CA ILE A 81 8.70 0.59 -21.73
C ILE A 81 8.07 1.02 -20.40
N ASP A 82 6.81 1.42 -20.45
CA ASP A 82 6.06 1.89 -19.28
C ASP A 82 5.52 0.73 -18.41
N LEU A 83 6.37 -0.24 -18.06
CA LEU A 83 5.99 -1.39 -17.23
C LEU A 83 5.49 -0.98 -15.83
N TYR A 84 5.90 0.20 -15.39
CA TYR A 84 5.45 0.86 -14.17
C TYR A 84 3.91 1.06 -14.19
N LEU A 85 3.30 1.30 -15.35
CA LEU A 85 1.85 1.45 -15.49
C LEU A 85 1.11 0.15 -15.19
N ALA A 86 1.65 -0.99 -15.62
CA ALA A 86 1.08 -2.31 -15.32
C ALA A 86 1.07 -2.58 -13.80
N ALA A 87 2.15 -2.20 -13.11
CA ALA A 87 2.20 -2.25 -11.65
C ALA A 87 1.11 -1.36 -11.04
N ILE A 88 1.02 -0.08 -11.45
CA ILE A 88 0.00 0.86 -10.97
C ILE A 88 -1.41 0.28 -11.11
N VAL A 89 -1.74 -0.27 -12.28
CA VAL A 89 -3.06 -0.87 -12.52
C VAL A 89 -3.28 -2.08 -11.61
N ALA A 90 -2.32 -3.00 -11.51
CA ALA A 90 -2.45 -4.19 -10.66
C ALA A 90 -2.62 -3.84 -9.17
N PHE A 91 -1.79 -2.94 -8.64
CA PHE A 91 -1.90 -2.44 -7.26
C PHE A 91 -3.20 -1.66 -7.06
N GLY A 92 -3.61 -0.83 -8.02
CA GLY A 92 -4.84 -0.05 -7.96
C GLY A 92 -6.08 -0.94 -7.89
N VAL A 93 -6.18 -1.97 -8.73
CA VAL A 93 -7.29 -2.94 -8.70
C VAL A 93 -7.36 -3.65 -7.35
N ARG A 94 -6.21 -4.09 -6.80
CA ARG A 94 -6.18 -4.74 -5.49
C ARG A 94 -6.57 -3.80 -4.35
N LEU A 95 -6.11 -2.55 -4.40
CA LEU A 95 -6.46 -1.51 -3.45
C LEU A 95 -7.98 -1.26 -3.43
N PHE A 96 -8.60 -1.06 -4.60
CA PHE A 96 -10.05 -0.87 -4.70
C PHE A 96 -10.82 -2.10 -4.23
N ASN A 97 -10.34 -3.31 -4.52
CA ASN A 97 -10.96 -4.53 -4.04
C ASN A 97 -10.90 -4.65 -2.51
N ASN A 98 -9.73 -4.36 -1.90
CA ASN A 98 -9.58 -4.36 -0.45
C ASN A 98 -10.52 -3.34 0.20
N LEU A 99 -10.62 -2.13 -0.36
CA LEU A 99 -11.57 -1.10 0.08
C LEU A 99 -13.04 -1.57 -0.01
N ALA A 100 -13.42 -2.20 -1.12
CA ALA A 100 -14.78 -2.69 -1.32
C ALA A 100 -15.19 -3.73 -0.28
N VAL A 101 -14.27 -4.65 0.06
CA VAL A 101 -14.49 -5.68 1.09
C VAL A 101 -14.57 -5.04 2.47
N ILE A 102 -13.64 -4.14 2.82
CA ILE A 102 -13.68 -3.42 4.10
C ILE A 102 -15.02 -2.70 4.28
N ARG A 103 -15.44 -1.93 3.27
CA ARG A 103 -16.73 -1.22 3.27
C ARG A 103 -17.89 -2.19 3.52
N ARG A 104 -17.90 -3.34 2.82
CA ARG A 104 -18.95 -4.36 2.99
C ARG A 104 -19.00 -4.90 4.42
N ILE A 105 -17.85 -5.25 5.01
CA ILE A 105 -17.80 -5.78 6.38
C ILE A 105 -18.30 -4.74 7.39
N VAL A 106 -17.86 -3.48 7.25
CA VAL A 106 -18.29 -2.39 8.15
C VAL A 106 -19.79 -2.16 8.06
N LEU A 107 -20.35 -2.09 6.85
CA LEU A 107 -21.79 -1.91 6.65
C LEU A 107 -22.61 -3.10 7.18
N SER A 108 -22.18 -4.34 6.90
CA SER A 108 -22.88 -5.53 7.38
C SER A 108 -22.90 -5.62 8.92
N ARG A 109 -21.82 -5.22 9.60
CA ARG A 109 -21.79 -5.15 11.06
C ARG A 109 -22.74 -4.09 11.59
N TRP A 110 -22.72 -2.90 10.99
CA TRP A 110 -23.57 -1.80 11.42
C TRP A 110 -25.07 -2.10 11.25
N ILE A 111 -25.45 -2.80 10.17
CA ILE A 111 -26.84 -3.22 9.96
C ILE A 111 -27.27 -4.28 10.99
N ASN A 112 -26.44 -5.29 11.24
CA ASN A 112 -26.76 -6.34 12.22
C ASN A 112 -26.78 -5.85 13.68
N GLU A 113 -26.12 -4.73 13.99
CA GLU A 113 -26.17 -4.09 15.32
C GLU A 113 -27.48 -3.34 15.57
N GLN A 114 -28.30 -3.11 14.53
CA GLN A 114 -29.59 -2.40 14.61
C GLN A 114 -30.80 -3.35 14.73
N GLU A 115 -30.59 -4.67 14.59
CA GLU A 115 -31.58 -5.72 14.80
C GLU A 115 -31.44 -6.36 16.19
#